data_AF-A0A1F8ZY11-F1
#
_entry.id   AF-A0A1F8ZY11-F1
#
_cell.length_a   1.000
_cell.length_b   1.000
_cell.length_c   1.000
_cell.angle_alpha   90.00
_cell.angle_beta   90.00
_cell.angle_gamma   90.00
#
_symmetry.space_group_name_H-M   'P 1'
#
loop_
_entity.id
_entity.type
_entity.pdbx_description
1 polymer ?
#
loop_
_entity_poly.entity_id
_entity_poly.type
_entity_poly.pdbx_seq_one_letter_code
_entity_poly.pdbx_strand_id
1 'polypeptide(L)'
;MDIRAKINMENKKKSALKNLDAHRAFLKEKGLKNDEIKKNVIVRKLKAEVRKADFRLTRIADQEKQDLDLAQAKAEKLASGKNPKEESKKEAKVEVQGKKGEKEKSEKKTKPEGKKDKK
;
A
#
# COMPACT_ATOMS: atom_id res chain seq x y z
N MET A 1 12.28 -6.84 -0.64
CA MET A 1 11.38 -6.46 0.47
C MET A 1 12.17 -6.21 1.76
N ASP A 2 11.70 -5.35 2.67
CA ASP A 2 12.34 -5.10 3.97
C ASP A 2 11.83 -6.07 5.06
N ILE A 3 12.62 -7.12 5.33
CA ILE A 3 12.33 -8.17 6.33
C ILE A 3 12.15 -7.56 7.72
N ARG A 4 12.91 -6.52 8.07
CA ARG A 4 12.83 -5.88 9.40
C ARG A 4 11.47 -5.21 9.58
N ALA A 5 10.95 -4.58 8.53
CA ALA A 5 9.63 -3.95 8.56
C ALA A 5 8.52 -4.98 8.81
N LYS A 6 8.57 -6.16 8.17
CA LYS A 6 7.63 -7.26 8.38
C LYS A 6 7.64 -7.75 9.84
N ILE A 7 8.83 -8.05 10.38
CA ILE A 7 9.00 -8.48 11.78
C ILE A 7 8.46 -7.43 12.75
N ASN A 8 8.74 -6.15 12.50
CA ASN A 8 8.24 -5.06 13.34
C ASN A 8 6.71 -4.96 13.31
N MET A 9 6.07 -5.22 12.16
CA MET A 9 4.62 -5.21 12.05
C MET A 9 3.99 -6.41 12.77
N GLU A 10 4.60 -7.59 12.70
CA GLU A 10 4.17 -8.77 13.47
C GLU A 10 4.30 -8.55 14.97
N ASN A 11 5.41 -7.95 15.42
CA ASN A 11 5.61 -7.63 16.83
C ASN A 11 4.58 -6.61 17.33
N LYS A 12 4.25 -5.60 16.52
CA LYS A 12 3.18 -4.64 16.82
C LYS A 12 1.81 -5.31 16.92
N LYS A 13 1.51 -6.26 16.03
CA LYS A 13 0.27 -7.05 16.12
C LYS A 13 0.23 -7.86 17.43
N LYS A 14 1.32 -8.56 17.75
CA LYS A 14 1.43 -9.38 18.97
C LYS A 14 1.28 -8.55 20.24
N SER A 15 1.93 -7.38 20.31
CA SER A 15 1.81 -6.50 21.48
C SER A 15 0.41 -5.91 21.61
N ALA A 16 -0.21 -5.46 20.52
CA ALA A 16 -1.57 -4.93 20.52
C ALA A 16 -2.60 -5.99 20.96
N LEU A 17 -2.44 -7.25 20.52
CA LEU A 17 -3.29 -8.37 20.97
C LEU A 17 -3.14 -8.64 22.47
N LYS A 18 -1.89 -8.75 22.96
CA LYS A 18 -1.62 -8.93 24.40
C LYS A 18 -2.25 -7.82 25.24
N ASN A 19 -2.07 -6.56 24.82
CA ASN A 19 -2.65 -5.41 25.51
C ASN A 19 -4.17 -5.42 25.48
N LEU A 20 -4.76 -5.84 24.35
CA LEU A 20 -6.21 -5.93 24.18
C LEU A 20 -6.82 -7.00 25.09
N ASP A 21 -6.18 -8.15 25.20
CA ASP A 21 -6.65 -9.24 26.07
C ASP A 21 -6.45 -8.90 27.55
N ALA A 22 -5.31 -8.32 27.92
CA ALA A 22 -5.06 -7.82 29.28
C ALA A 22 -6.09 -6.76 29.69
N HIS A 23 -6.38 -5.79 28.82
CA HIS A 23 -7.35 -4.75 29.13
C HIS A 23 -8.78 -5.28 29.19
N ARG A 24 -9.13 -6.27 28.36
CA ARG A 24 -10.42 -6.96 28.47
C ARG A 24 -10.56 -7.73 29.77
N ALA A 25 -9.51 -8.43 30.21
CA ALA A 25 -9.51 -9.14 31.49
C ALA A 25 -9.71 -8.15 32.64
N PHE A 26 -8.94 -7.06 32.65
CA PHE A 26 -9.07 -5.99 33.65
C PHE A 26 -10.49 -5.40 33.71
N LEU A 27 -11.12 -5.12 32.56
CA LEU A 27 -12.48 -4.57 32.54
C LEU A 27 -13.53 -5.59 33.00
N LYS A 28 -13.32 -6.88 32.74
CA LYS A 28 -14.19 -7.95 33.25
C LYS A 28 -14.07 -8.07 34.77
N GLU A 29 -12.86 -7.99 35.32
CA GLU A 29 -12.62 -7.97 36.77
C GLU A 29 -13.28 -6.76 37.44
N LYS A 30 -13.36 -5.63 36.74
CA LYS A 30 -14.11 -4.45 37.18
C LYS A 30 -15.64 -4.58 37.07
N GLY A 31 -16.15 -5.73 36.62
CA GLY A 31 -17.58 -6.01 36.54
C GLY A 31 -18.28 -5.39 35.33
N LEU A 32 -17.55 -4.87 34.34
CA LEU A 32 -18.18 -4.32 33.13
C LEU A 32 -18.77 -5.45 32.27
N LYS A 33 -19.94 -5.17 31.69
CA LYS A 33 -20.58 -6.08 30.74
C LYS A 33 -19.85 -6.06 29.40
N ASN A 34 -19.91 -7.16 28.65
CA ASN A 34 -19.23 -7.28 27.35
C ASN A 34 -19.57 -6.15 26.37
N ASP A 35 -20.79 -5.61 26.40
CA ASP A 35 -21.19 -4.52 25.50
C ASP A 35 -20.58 -3.17 25.86
N GLU A 36 -20.36 -2.92 27.15
CA GLU A 36 -19.63 -1.74 27.63
C GLU A 36 -18.13 -1.87 27.29
N ILE A 37 -17.56 -3.07 27.46
CA ILE A 37 -16.18 -3.37 27.05
C ILE A 37 -15.98 -3.16 25.54
N LYS A 38 -16.97 -3.51 24.71
CA LYS A 38 -16.91 -3.24 23.25
C LYS A 38 -16.90 -1.74 22.93
N LYS A 39 -17.65 -0.94 23.70
CA LYS A 39 -17.76 0.52 23.55
C LYS A 39 -16.53 1.26 24.12
N ASN A 40 -15.78 0.64 25.03
CA ASN A 40 -14.58 1.20 25.62
C ASN A 40 -13.57 1.69 24.56
N VAL A 41 -13.12 2.94 24.73
CA VAL A 41 -12.26 3.64 23.76
C VAL A 41 -10.90 2.95 23.61
N ILE A 42 -10.31 2.47 24.69
CA ILE A 42 -9.00 1.80 24.68
C ILE A 42 -9.10 0.47 23.94
N VAL A 43 -10.14 -0.33 24.21
CA VAL A 43 -10.40 -1.58 23.49
C VAL A 43 -10.58 -1.31 21.98
N ARG A 44 -11.31 -0.25 21.61
CA ARG A 44 -11.51 0.13 20.20
C ARG A 44 -10.21 0.55 19.52
N LYS A 45 -9.35 1.31 20.20
CA LYS A 45 -8.02 1.72 19.70
C LYS A 45 -7.12 0.50 19.48
N LEU A 46 -7.01 -0.39 20.45
CA LEU A 46 -6.19 -1.60 20.33
C LEU A 46 -6.70 -2.52 19.19
N LYS A 47 -8.02 -2.67 19.03
CA LYS A 47 -8.59 -3.37 17.86
C LYS A 47 -8.24 -2.70 16.52
N ALA A 48 -8.19 -1.37 16.49
CA ALA A 48 -7.81 -0.64 15.28
C ALA A 48 -6.33 -0.85 14.94
N GLU A 49 -5.46 -0.90 15.94
CA GLU A 49 -4.03 -1.20 15.75
C GLU A 49 -3.81 -2.61 15.20
N VAL A 50 -4.52 -3.61 15.73
CA VAL A 50 -4.48 -4.99 15.19
C VAL A 50 -4.90 -5.00 13.71
N ARG A 51 -6.04 -4.38 13.38
CA ARG A 51 -6.52 -4.29 11.99
C ARG A 51 -5.53 -3.57 11.06
N LYS A 52 -4.89 -2.51 11.55
CA LYS A 52 -3.86 -1.78 10.79
C LYS A 52 -2.61 -2.63 10.56
N ALA A 53 -2.23 -3.45 11.54
CA ALA A 53 -1.11 -4.37 11.38
C ALA A 53 -1.43 -5.48 10.39
N ASP A 54 -2.63 -6.06 10.46
CA ASP A 54 -3.11 -7.07 9.52
C ASP A 54 -3.12 -6.54 8.08
N PHE A 55 -3.73 -5.38 7.84
CA PHE A 55 -3.76 -4.77 6.52
C PHE A 55 -2.36 -4.53 5.91
N ARG A 56 -1.39 -4.17 6.75
CA ARG A 56 -0.01 -3.98 6.29
C ARG A 56 0.65 -5.32 5.96
N LEU A 57 0.44 -6.35 6.78
CA LEU A 57 0.98 -7.68 6.55
C LEU A 57 0.38 -8.34 5.30
N THR A 58 -0.92 -8.13 5.02
CA THR A 58 -1.54 -8.63 3.77
C THR A 58 -0.93 -7.95 2.56
N ARG A 59 -0.79 -6.62 2.57
CA ARG A 59 -0.16 -5.88 1.46
C ARG A 59 1.29 -6.30 1.22
N ILE A 60 2.02 -6.58 2.31
CA ILE A 60 3.36 -7.17 2.25
C ILE A 60 3.30 -8.52 1.52
N ALA A 61 2.42 -9.43 1.94
CA ALA A 61 2.27 -10.73 1.29
C ALA A 61 1.87 -10.64 -0.19
N ASP A 62 1.01 -9.69 -0.55
CA ASP A 62 0.61 -9.46 -1.95
C ASP A 62 1.79 -8.98 -2.80
N GLN A 63 2.62 -8.08 -2.26
CA GLN A 63 3.85 -7.63 -2.92
C GLN A 63 4.85 -8.77 -3.08
N GLU A 64 5.01 -9.63 -2.07
CA GLU A 64 5.88 -10.81 -2.14
C GLU A 64 5.46 -11.75 -3.29
N LYS A 65 4.15 -11.96 -3.47
CA LYS A 65 3.63 -12.76 -4.60
C LYS A 65 3.94 -12.13 -5.94
N GLN A 66 3.66 -10.83 -6.10
CA GLN A 66 3.96 -10.11 -7.35
C GLN A 66 5.44 -10.15 -7.71
N ASP A 67 6.32 -9.99 -6.72
CA ASP A 67 7.77 -10.05 -6.91
C ASP A 67 8.22 -11.46 -7.36
N LEU A 68 7.62 -12.51 -6.80
CA LEU A 68 7.87 -13.90 -7.19
C LEU A 68 7.39 -14.18 -8.62
N ASP A 69 6.18 -13.76 -8.98
CA ASP A 69 5.62 -13.94 -10.33
C ASP A 69 6.48 -13.22 -11.38
N LEU A 70 6.92 -11.99 -11.08
CA LEU A 70 7.82 -11.24 -11.95
C LEU A 70 9.20 -11.90 -12.08
N ALA A 71 9.72 -12.49 -11.00
CA ALA A 71 10.99 -13.22 -11.04
C ALA A 71 10.88 -14.49 -11.89
N GLN A 72 9.79 -15.24 -11.76
CA GLN A 72 9.50 -16.42 -12.59
C GLN A 72 9.37 -16.05 -14.06
N ALA A 73 8.56 -15.03 -14.38
CA ALA A 73 8.40 -14.57 -15.76
C ALA A 73 9.72 -14.07 -16.39
N LYS A 74 10.60 -13.44 -15.59
CA LYS A 74 11.95 -13.07 -16.05
C LYS A 74 12.84 -14.30 -16.27
N ALA A 75 12.79 -15.29 -15.37
CA ALA A 75 13.54 -16.53 -15.51
C ALA A 75 13.11 -17.32 -16.75
N GLU A 76 11.81 -17.43 -17.00
CA GLU A 76 11.25 -18.06 -18.20
C GLU A 76 11.66 -17.33 -19.47
N LYS A 77 11.59 -15.99 -19.49
CA LYS A 77 12.06 -15.19 -20.63
C LYS A 77 13.54 -15.38 -20.90
N LEU A 78 14.39 -15.37 -19.86
CA LEU A 78 15.82 -15.63 -19.99
C LEU A 78 16.13 -17.07 -20.43
N ALA A 79 15.34 -18.05 -20.00
CA ALA A 79 15.45 -19.44 -20.44
C ALA A 79 15.02 -19.60 -21.91
N SER A 80 13.97 -18.90 -22.34
CA SER A 80 13.48 -18.89 -23.73
C SER A 80 14.36 -18.09 -24.70
N GLY A 81 15.22 -17.21 -24.19
CA GLY A 81 16.17 -16.39 -24.97
C GLY A 81 17.39 -17.14 -25.54
N LYS A 82 17.43 -18.47 -25.43
CA LYS A 82 18.46 -19.34 -26.06
C LYS A 82 18.01 -20.00 -27.36
N ASN A 83 16.92 -19.55 -27.99
CA ASN A 83 16.68 -19.88 -29.39
C ASN A 83 17.40 -18.86 -30.28
N PRO A 84 18.44 -19.27 -31.03
CA PRO A 84 19.02 -18.39 -32.03
C PRO A 84 17.93 -18.04 -33.04
N LYS A 85 17.55 -16.77 -33.06
CA LYS A 85 16.69 -16.23 -34.11
C LYS A 85 17.58 -16.09 -35.34
N GLU A 86 17.71 -17.18 -36.09
CA GLU A 86 18.21 -17.14 -37.46
C GLU A 86 17.31 -16.20 -38.28
N GLU A 87 18.01 -15.25 -38.91
CA GLU A 87 17.69 -14.63 -40.20
C GLU A 87 16.29 -14.02 -40.39
N SER A 88 16.22 -12.70 -40.17
CA SER A 88 15.50 -11.80 -41.07
C SER A 88 16.07 -10.38 -40.96
N LYS A 89 17.18 -10.15 -41.67
CA LYS A 89 17.56 -8.81 -42.11
C LYS A 89 16.81 -8.49 -43.40
N LYS A 90 16.55 -7.19 -43.60
CA LYS A 90 16.05 -6.48 -44.80
C LYS A 90 14.52 -6.43 -44.85
N GLU A 91 13.81 -5.30 -44.95
CA GLU A 91 14.03 -3.88 -45.25
C GLU A 91 12.82 -3.15 -44.64
N ALA A 92 12.94 -2.01 -43.96
CA ALA A 92 12.67 -0.72 -44.59
C ALA A 92 13.15 0.44 -43.70
N LYS A 93 13.70 1.43 -44.38
CA LYS A 93 14.38 2.64 -43.95
C LYS A 93 13.38 3.76 -43.61
N VAL A 94 13.75 4.62 -42.64
CA VAL A 94 13.44 6.07 -42.53
C VAL A 94 12.00 6.37 -42.06
N GLU A 95 11.75 7.08 -40.94
CA GLU A 95 11.84 8.55 -40.90
C GLU A 95 11.78 9.14 -39.45
N VAL A 96 12.79 9.97 -39.14
CA VAL A 96 12.81 11.17 -38.26
C VAL A 96 12.76 11.03 -36.73
N GLN A 97 13.94 11.21 -36.12
CA GLN A 97 14.14 11.84 -34.82
C GLN A 97 13.80 13.34 -34.86
N GLY A 98 13.16 13.87 -33.81
CA GLY A 98 13.50 15.22 -33.31
C GLY A 98 12.36 16.09 -32.75
N LYS A 99 12.67 16.70 -31.58
CA LYS A 99 12.01 17.81 -30.85
C LYS A 99 10.99 17.35 -29.79
N LYS A 100 11.24 17.36 -28.47
CA LYS A 100 11.85 18.34 -27.51
C LYS A 100 10.93 19.55 -27.23
N GLY A 101 10.45 19.64 -25.97
CA GLY A 101 9.71 20.78 -25.39
C GLY A 101 8.19 20.66 -25.60
N GLU A 102 7.28 20.97 -24.68
CA GLU A 102 7.36 21.97 -23.62
C GLU A 102 6.23 21.76 -22.59
N LYS A 103 6.46 22.26 -21.38
CA LYS A 103 5.55 22.27 -20.23
C LYS A 103 4.31 23.10 -20.55
N GLU A 104 3.16 22.75 -19.99
CA GLU A 104 2.25 23.77 -19.46
C GLU A 104 1.44 23.24 -18.27
N LYS A 105 1.93 23.61 -17.08
CA LYS A 105 1.11 23.81 -15.90
C LYS A 105 0.33 25.11 -16.12
N SER A 106 -1.00 25.07 -16.06
CA SER A 106 -1.83 26.23 -15.75
C SER A 106 -2.49 25.97 -14.38
N GLU A 107 -1.81 26.27 -13.28
CA GLU A 107 -1.97 27.52 -12.52
C GLU A 107 -3.42 27.91 -12.22
N LYS A 108 -3.87 27.43 -11.05
CA LYS A 108 -4.56 28.18 -9.99
C LYS A 108 -4.57 29.71 -10.17
N LYS A 109 -5.73 30.29 -10.47
CA LYS A 109 -6.13 31.67 -10.15
C LYS A 109 -7.62 31.68 -9.79
N THR A 110 -7.95 31.70 -8.51
CA THR A 110 -8.34 32.88 -7.68
C THR A 110 -9.85 33.09 -7.61
N LYS A 111 -10.38 32.94 -6.38
CA LYS A 111 -11.64 33.50 -5.91
C LYS A 111 -11.73 34.99 -6.27
N PRO A 112 -12.93 35.52 -6.54
CA PRO A 112 -13.26 36.88 -6.18
C PRO A 112 -14.16 36.88 -4.94
N GLU A 113 -13.66 37.49 -3.87
CA GLU A 113 -14.51 38.10 -2.84
C GLU A 113 -15.26 39.30 -3.44
N GLY A 114 -16.53 39.46 -3.03
CA GLY A 114 -17.14 40.74 -2.72
C GLY A 114 -17.35 41.76 -3.83
N LYS A 115 -18.59 41.85 -4.33
CA LYS A 115 -19.25 43.16 -4.51
C LYS A 115 -20.67 43.11 -3.95
N LYS A 116 -20.93 44.14 -3.15
CA LYS A 116 -22.20 44.54 -2.54
C LYS A 116 -23.23 44.91 -3.61
N ASP A 117 -24.49 44.81 -3.18
CA ASP A 117 -25.57 45.81 -3.34
C ASP A 117 -26.84 45.37 -4.08
N LYS A 118 -27.93 45.50 -3.31
CA LYS A 118 -29.31 45.87 -3.67
C LYS A 118 -30.16 44.87 -4.49
N LYS A 119 -31.10 44.23 -3.80
CA LYS A 119 -32.52 44.59 -3.92
C LYS A 119 -33.31 44.19 -2.67
#